data_AF-A0A8C4Q4Z4-F1
#
_entry.id   AF-A0A8C4Q4Z4-F1
#
_cell.length_a   1.000
_cell.length_b   1.000
_cell.length_c   1.000
_cell.angle_alpha   90.00
_cell.angle_beta   90.00
_cell.angle_gamma   90.00
#
_symmetry.space_group_name_H-M   'P 1'
#
loop_
_entity.id
_entity.type
_entity.pdbx_description
1 polymer ?
#
loop_
_entity_poly.entity_id
_entity_poly.type
_entity_poly.pdbx_seq_one_letter_code
_entity_poly.pdbx_strand_id
1 'polypeptide(L)'
;MVNELMETFSGDLEQGTNRKSNNWSLFLIDRDVDFVTPLCSQVTFQGLLDDVFTIKCGSVEFGSEVTGSEKNVKINLGSGDKVFAEICDQHFSNVFAFLSSKAKTLQASYDGVASAT
;
A
#
# COMPACT_ATOMS: atom_id res chain seq x y z
N MET A 1 -3.87 -15.18 -17.75
CA MET A 1 -4.74 -14.00 -17.57
C MET A 1 -4.02 -12.66 -17.71
N VAL A 2 -3.22 -12.16 -16.75
CA VAL A 2 -2.55 -10.83 -16.92
C VAL A 2 -1.53 -10.84 -18.06
N ASN A 3 -0.74 -11.91 -18.19
CA ASN A 3 0.24 -12.04 -19.27
C ASN A 3 -0.44 -12.18 -20.65
N GLU A 4 -1.48 -13.02 -20.77
CA GLU A 4 -2.26 -13.14 -22.01
C GLU A 4 -2.97 -11.83 -22.37
N LEU A 5 -3.50 -11.10 -21.38
CA LEU A 5 -4.09 -9.78 -21.59
C LEU A 5 -3.02 -8.79 -22.09
N MET A 6 -1.82 -8.79 -21.50
CA MET A 6 -0.71 -7.95 -21.93
C MET A 6 -0.20 -8.31 -23.33
N GLU A 7 -0.16 -9.60 -23.68
CA GLU A 7 0.19 -10.07 -25.02
C GLU A 7 -0.85 -9.64 -26.06
N THR A 8 -2.14 -9.75 -25.74
CA THR A 8 -3.24 -9.28 -26.60
C THR A 8 -3.13 -7.76 -26.84
N PHE A 9 -2.84 -6.98 -25.79
CA PHE A 9 -2.66 -5.54 -25.91
C PHE A 9 -1.40 -5.12 -26.68
N SER A 10 -0.30 -5.87 -26.53
CA SER A 10 0.93 -5.60 -27.29
C SER A 10 0.71 -5.82 -28.79
N GLY A 11 -0.15 -6.78 -29.17
CA GLY A 11 -0.52 -7.04 -30.57
C GLY A 11 -1.40 -5.96 -31.20
N ASP A 12 -2.34 -5.39 -30.43
CA ASP A 12 -3.30 -4.39 -30.94
C ASP A 12 -2.73 -2.97 -31.03
N LEU A 13 -1.67 -2.66 -30.26
CA LEU A 13 -1.00 -1.35 -30.27
C LEU A 13 -0.13 -1.10 -31.52
N GLU A 14 0.20 -2.14 -32.29
CA GLU A 14 0.99 -1.99 -33.53
C GLU A 14 0.13 -1.62 -34.75
N GLN A 15 -1.21 -1.68 -34.66
CA GLN A 15 -2.11 -1.33 -35.76
C GLN A 15 -2.58 0.14 -35.70
N GLY A 16 -1.65 1.02 -36.08
CA GLY A 16 -1.83 2.32 -36.74
C GLY A 16 -3.01 3.24 -36.38
N THR A 17 -2.69 4.44 -35.88
CA THR A 17 -3.28 5.69 -36.40
C THR A 17 -2.29 6.86 -36.31
N ASN A 18 -2.15 7.61 -37.42
CA ASN A 18 -1.38 8.86 -37.53
C ASN A 18 -2.14 10.05 -36.89
N ARG A 19 -2.60 9.88 -35.65
CA ARG A 19 -3.10 10.97 -34.80
C ARG A 19 -2.31 10.85 -33.50
N LYS A 20 -1.71 11.95 -33.04
CA LYS A 20 -1.37 12.09 -31.61
C LYS A 20 -2.68 12.19 -30.82
N SER A 21 -3.44 11.10 -30.76
CA SER A 21 -4.45 10.89 -29.74
C SER A 21 -3.72 10.51 -28.47
N ASN A 22 -4.15 11.06 -27.34
CA ASN A 22 -3.70 10.52 -26.06
C ASN A 22 -4.28 9.10 -25.96
N ASN A 23 -3.42 8.09 -26.08
CA ASN A 23 -3.81 6.68 -26.11
C ASN A 23 -4.14 6.22 -24.68
N TRP A 24 -5.39 6.38 -24.28
CA TRP A 24 -5.92 5.83 -23.03
C TRP A 24 -6.88 4.69 -23.36
N SER A 25 -6.73 3.56 -22.67
CA SER A 25 -7.62 2.41 -22.76
C SER A 25 -8.32 2.20 -21.42
N LEU A 26 -9.60 1.85 -21.45
CA LEU A 26 -10.39 1.50 -20.27
C LEU A 26 -10.56 -0.02 -20.20
N PHE A 27 -10.25 -0.60 -19.05
CA PHE A 27 -10.41 -2.02 -18.77
C PHE A 27 -11.54 -2.22 -17.76
N LEU A 28 -12.47 -3.11 -18.09
CA LEU A 28 -13.53 -3.56 -17.19
C LEU A 28 -13.28 -5.03 -16.89
N ILE A 29 -13.03 -5.34 -15.62
CA ILE A 29 -12.74 -6.69 -15.14
C ILE A 29 -13.83 -7.06 -14.13
N ASP A 30 -14.59 -8.11 -14.42
CA ASP A 30 -15.53 -8.67 -13.45
C ASP A 30 -14.75 -9.44 -12.36
N ARG A 31 -15.26 -9.46 -11.12
CA ARG A 31 -14.61 -10.18 -10.02
C ARG A 31 -14.67 -11.69 -10.21
N ASP A 32 -15.68 -12.19 -10.92
CA ASP A 32 -15.93 -13.62 -11.08
C ASP A 32 -14.86 -14.37 -11.90
N VAL A 33 -14.06 -13.65 -12.68
CA VAL A 33 -12.93 -14.19 -13.44
C VAL A 33 -11.78 -14.64 -12.55
N ASP A 34 -11.75 -14.18 -11.29
CA ASP A 34 -10.73 -14.55 -10.30
C ASP A 34 -11.34 -14.51 -8.89
N PHE A 35 -11.79 -15.64 -8.36
CA PHE A 35 -12.19 -15.70 -6.95
C PHE A 35 -11.02 -15.99 -6.01
N VAL A 36 -9.87 -16.44 -6.53
CA VAL A 36 -8.76 -16.92 -5.70
C VAL A 36 -8.08 -15.77 -4.99
N THR A 37 -7.75 -14.70 -5.72
CA THR A 37 -7.05 -13.53 -5.14
C THR A 37 -7.73 -12.93 -3.90
N PRO A 38 -9.05 -12.62 -3.88
CA PRO A 38 -9.70 -12.06 -2.70
C PRO A 38 -9.88 -13.05 -1.54
N LEU A 39 -9.68 -14.35 -1.77
CA LEU A 39 -9.73 -15.38 -0.74
C LEU A 39 -8.36 -15.68 -0.11
N CYS A 40 -7.27 -15.27 -0.77
CA CYS A 40 -5.92 -15.36 -0.23
C CYS A 40 -5.70 -14.30 0.85
N SER A 41 -4.99 -14.67 1.91
CA SER A 41 -4.49 -13.67 2.88
C SER A 41 -3.50 -12.73 2.19
N GLN A 42 -3.67 -11.43 2.41
CA GLN A 42 -2.82 -10.42 1.82
C GLN A 42 -1.47 -10.35 2.55
N VAL A 43 -0.40 -10.11 1.79
CA VAL A 43 0.97 -10.12 2.32
C VAL A 43 1.68 -8.77 2.24
N THR A 44 0.99 -7.72 1.78
CA THR A 44 1.46 -6.33 1.88
C THR A 44 1.08 -5.75 3.24
N PHE A 45 1.76 -4.70 3.69
CA PHE A 45 1.44 -4.06 4.97
C PHE A 45 -0.01 -3.58 5.05
N GLN A 46 -0.48 -2.84 4.04
CA GLN A 46 -1.84 -2.33 3.99
C GLN A 46 -2.86 -3.47 3.85
N GLY A 47 -2.56 -4.47 3.02
CA GLY A 47 -3.46 -5.61 2.83
C GLY A 47 -3.63 -6.41 4.12
N LEU A 48 -2.53 -6.70 4.83
CA LEU A 48 -2.60 -7.39 6.11
C LEU A 48 -3.31 -6.54 7.18
N LEU A 49 -3.14 -5.22 7.14
CA LEU A 49 -3.85 -4.30 8.02
C LEU A 49 -5.37 -4.35 7.80
N ASP A 50 -5.81 -4.46 6.55
CA ASP A 50 -7.22 -4.65 6.18
C ASP A 50 -7.76 -6.01 6.65
N ASP A 51 -7.00 -7.08 6.43
CA ASP A 51 -7.38 -8.43 6.84
C ASP A 51 -7.57 -8.54 8.37
N VAL A 52 -6.78 -7.83 9.17
CA VAL A 52 -6.81 -7.90 10.64
C VAL A 52 -7.75 -6.88 11.27
N PHE A 53 -7.72 -5.62 10.83
CA PHE A 53 -8.44 -4.52 11.48
C PHE A 53 -9.57 -3.90 10.65
N THR A 54 -9.70 -4.30 9.38
CA THR A 54 -10.66 -3.75 8.40
C THR A 54 -10.51 -2.25 8.17
N ILE A 55 -10.10 -1.89 6.97
CA ILE A 55 -10.06 -0.51 6.50
C ILE A 55 -11.45 -0.11 6.02
N LYS A 56 -11.98 0.98 6.58
CA LYS A 56 -13.26 1.58 6.18
C LYS A 56 -13.05 3.01 5.74
N CYS A 57 -13.31 3.27 4.45
CA CYS A 57 -13.17 4.61 3.85
C CYS A 57 -11.78 5.22 4.09
N GLY A 58 -10.72 4.44 3.90
CA GLY A 58 -9.34 4.89 4.13
C GLY A 58 -9.02 5.18 5.59
N SER A 59 -9.75 4.59 6.55
CA SER A 59 -9.44 4.72 7.97
C SER A 59 -9.52 3.37 8.68
N VAL A 60 -8.72 3.23 9.72
CA VAL A 60 -8.72 2.08 10.64
C VAL A 60 -9.01 2.58 12.05
N GLU A 61 -9.77 1.80 12.80
CA GLU A 61 -10.06 2.07 14.21
C GLU A 61 -9.35 1.03 15.07
N PHE A 62 -8.48 1.50 15.96
CA PHE A 62 -7.69 0.66 16.86
C PHE A 62 -8.26 0.72 18.27
N GLY A 63 -8.48 -0.45 18.87
CA GLY A 63 -8.93 -0.58 20.25
C GLY A 63 -7.79 -0.63 21.26
N SER A 64 -8.12 -1.04 22.48
CA SER A 64 -7.18 -1.16 23.60
C SER A 64 -6.04 -2.15 23.36
N GLU A 65 -6.26 -3.16 22.54
CA GLU A 65 -5.29 -4.20 22.18
C GLU A 65 -4.08 -3.66 21.39
N VAL A 66 -4.26 -2.55 20.68
CA VAL A 66 -3.19 -1.85 19.96
C VAL A 66 -2.75 -0.59 20.70
N THR A 67 -3.70 0.17 21.25
CA THR A 67 -3.44 1.50 21.79
C THR A 67 -3.05 1.50 23.27
N GLY A 68 -3.34 0.43 24.02
CA GLY A 68 -3.17 0.38 25.47
C GLY A 68 -4.12 1.32 26.24
N SER A 69 -5.14 1.87 25.58
CA SER A 69 -6.09 2.85 26.10
C SER A 69 -7.52 2.34 25.92
N GLU A 70 -8.42 2.69 26.84
CA GLU A 70 -9.86 2.41 26.70
C GLU A 70 -10.52 3.17 25.54
N LYS A 71 -9.85 4.21 25.03
CA LYS A 71 -10.36 5.02 23.91
C LYS A 71 -9.89 4.44 22.58
N ASN A 72 -10.84 4.12 21.71
CA ASN A 72 -10.53 3.80 20.32
C ASN A 72 -9.86 4.99 19.62
N VAL A 73 -8.83 4.69 18.84
CA VAL A 73 -8.10 5.66 18.04
C VAL A 73 -8.36 5.39 16.57
N LYS A 74 -8.97 6.35 15.89
CA LYS A 74 -9.19 6.30 14.45
C LYS A 74 -8.04 6.96 13.71
N ILE A 75 -7.37 6.21 12.85
CA ILE A 75 -6.25 6.68 12.02
C ILE A 75 -6.70 6.71 10.56
N ASN A 76 -6.45 7.82 9.90
CA ASN A 76 -6.63 7.95 8.45
C ASN A 76 -5.38 7.43 7.74
N LEU A 77 -5.57 6.48 6.83
CA LEU A 77 -4.54 5.88 5.99
C LEU A 77 -4.51 6.62 4.66
N GLY A 78 -3.72 7.68 4.60
CA GLY A 78 -3.57 8.50 3.41
C GLY A 78 -2.12 8.86 3.15
N SER A 79 -1.83 9.30 1.93
CA SER A 79 -0.49 9.73 1.48
C SER A 79 0.04 10.98 2.19
N GLY A 80 -0.73 11.58 3.10
CA GLY A 80 -0.23 12.62 4.00
C GLY A 80 0.80 12.09 5.01
N ASP A 81 0.75 10.79 5.34
CA ASP A 81 1.77 10.12 6.13
C ASP A 81 2.86 9.56 5.22
N LYS A 82 4.04 10.18 5.27
CA LYS A 82 5.20 9.77 4.47
C LYS A 82 5.78 8.43 4.88
N VAL A 83 5.63 8.01 6.15
CA VAL A 83 6.08 6.69 6.59
C VAL A 83 5.14 5.64 6.04
N PHE A 84 3.83 5.87 6.16
CA PHE A 84 2.83 4.95 5.63
C PHE A 84 2.96 4.76 4.11
N ALA A 85 3.13 5.83 3.35
CA ALA A 85 3.29 5.78 1.89
C ALA A 85 4.49 4.94 1.43
N GLU A 86 5.53 4.81 2.25
CA GLU A 86 6.73 4.02 1.92
C GLU A 86 6.55 2.52 2.23
N ILE A 87 5.66 2.18 3.17
CA ILE A 87 5.49 0.79 3.66
C ILE A 87 4.20 0.13 3.19
N CYS A 88 3.18 0.87 2.76
CA CYS A 88 1.83 0.36 2.49
C CYS A 88 1.82 -0.81 1.49
N ASP A 89 2.61 -0.70 0.41
CA ASP A 89 2.69 -1.69 -0.66
C ASP A 89 3.88 -2.66 -0.52
N GLN A 90 4.66 -2.53 0.56
CA GLN A 90 5.78 -3.44 0.82
C GLN A 90 5.29 -4.77 1.38
N HIS A 91 5.99 -5.85 1.02
CA HIS A 91 5.80 -7.14 1.67
C HIS A 91 6.00 -7.00 3.19
N PHE A 92 5.09 -7.56 3.99
CA PHE A 92 5.01 -7.32 5.44
C PHE A 92 6.34 -7.57 6.17
N SER A 93 7.10 -8.59 5.76
CA SER A 93 8.42 -8.92 6.35
C SER A 93 9.46 -7.80 6.22
N ASN A 94 9.35 -6.93 5.22
CA ASN A 94 10.31 -5.85 4.97
C ASN A 94 10.03 -4.59 5.81
N VAL A 95 8.79 -4.45 6.29
CA VAL A 95 8.32 -3.25 7.01
C VAL A 95 9.11 -3.02 8.29
N PHE A 96 9.39 -4.09 9.06
CA PHE A 96 10.10 -3.98 10.33
C PHE A 96 11.52 -3.45 10.17
N ALA A 97 12.25 -3.92 9.16
CA ALA A 97 13.60 -3.45 8.88
C ALA A 97 13.60 -1.96 8.50
N PHE A 98 12.64 -1.55 7.68
CA PHE A 98 12.46 -0.15 7.30
C PHE A 98 12.15 0.75 8.51
N LEU A 99 11.15 0.39 9.32
CA LEU A 99 10.75 1.15 10.51
C LEU A 99 11.88 1.25 11.53
N SER A 100 12.61 0.15 11.77
CA SER A 100 13.78 0.11 12.65
C SER A 100 14.88 1.07 12.16
N SER A 101 15.18 1.04 10.86
CA SER A 101 16.15 1.95 10.25
C SER A 101 15.74 3.41 10.43
N LYS A 102 14.49 3.77 10.11
CA LYS A 102 13.96 5.13 10.28
C LYS A 102 14.00 5.60 11.73
N ALA A 103 13.62 4.75 12.68
CA ALA A 103 13.68 5.07 14.11
C ALA A 103 15.12 5.35 14.57
N LYS A 104 16.09 4.53 14.16
CA LYS A 104 17.52 4.74 14.46
C LYS A 104 18.06 6.05 13.87
N THR A 105 17.69 6.37 12.62
CA THR A 105 18.06 7.65 12.00
C THR A 105 17.49 8.84 12.77
N LEU A 106 16.23 8.75 13.23
CA LEU A 106 15.60 9.80 14.01
C LEU A 106 16.29 9.98 15.36
N GLN A 107 16.61 8.88 16.05
CA GLN A 107 17.33 8.89 17.32
C GLN A 107 18.72 9.55 17.18
N ALA A 108 19.51 9.13 16.20
CA ALA A 108 20.83 9.71 15.95
C ALA A 108 20.77 11.21 15.66
N SER A 109 19.71 11.67 14.99
CA SER A 109 19.49 13.09 14.71
C SER A 109 19.21 13.88 15.98
N TYR A 110 18.51 13.29 16.96
CA TYR A 110 18.23 13.91 18.25
C TYR A 110 19.49 13.98 19.13
N ASP A 111 20.23 12.87 19.21
CA ASP A 111 21.44 12.76 20.03
C ASP A 111 22.54 13.72 19.55
N GLY A 112 22.68 13.88 18.22
CA GLY A 112 23.63 14.83 17.63
C GLY A 112 23.35 16.30 17.97
N VAL A 113 22.08 16.66 18.18
CA VAL A 113 21.67 18.01 18.61
C VAL A 113 21.91 18.19 20.11
N ALA A 114 21.63 17.18 20.92
CA ALA A 114 21.87 17.22 22.36
C ALA A 114 23.36 17.37 22.72
N SER A 115 24.26 16.77 21.94
CA SER A 115 25.73 16.91 22.14
C SER A 115 26.31 18.26 21.68
N ALA A 116 25.56 19.11 20.99
CA ALA A 116 26.01 20.42 20.51
C ALA A 116 25.59 21.60 21.41
N THR A 117 24.93 21.31 22.54
CA THR A 117 24.51 22.28 23.58
C THR A 117 25.21 21.94 24.90
#